data_AF-A0A840FR90-F1
#
_entry.id   AF-A0A840FR90-F1
#
_cell.length_a   1.000
_cell.length_b   1.000
_cell.length_c   1.000
_cell.angle_alpha   90.00
_cell.angle_beta   90.00
_cell.angle_gamma   90.00
#
_symmetry.space_group_name_H-M   'P 1'
#
loop_
_entity.id
_entity.type
_entity.pdbx_description
1 polymer ?
#
loop_
_entity_poly.entity_id
_entity_poly.type
_entity_poly.pdbx_seq_one_letter_code
_entity_poly.pdbx_strand_id
1 'polypeptide(L)'
;MWVGLSREPTREVIEQALARHAPGARVWWGDLADPTFDAEIALSIDPNPSEFPFVINGWVVGGQESQQYELGLRLAGELCVKLDCSTICDGSHHGPTKSPYWSIIWQRGVPFLADDCGTLFADYSEDLSLEERRQPGPVKILHPIQIDPWPFDFSAPSPSTAAVP
;
A
#
# COMPACT_ATOMS: atom_id res chain seq x y z
N MET A 1 3.07 5.05 -1.61
CA MET A 1 2.03 4.22 -0.96
C MET A 1 2.51 2.79 -0.82
N TRP A 2 1.94 2.01 0.10
CA TRP A 2 2.21 0.58 0.20
C TRP A 2 0.97 -0.18 0.67
N VAL A 3 0.85 -1.45 0.27
CA VAL A 3 -0.21 -2.38 0.71
C VAL A 3 0.37 -3.77 0.91
N GLY A 4 0.32 -4.31 2.13
CA GLY A 4 0.66 -5.70 2.44
C GLY A 4 -0.54 -6.65 2.25
N LEU A 5 -0.30 -7.86 1.77
CA LEU A 5 -1.32 -8.87 1.48
C LEU A 5 -0.97 -10.22 2.09
N SER A 6 -1.99 -10.86 2.68
CA SER A 6 -1.90 -12.24 3.20
C SER A 6 -1.99 -13.33 2.11
N ARG A 7 -2.22 -12.93 0.86
CA ARG A 7 -2.35 -13.82 -0.29
C ARG A 7 -1.64 -13.21 -1.51
N GLU A 8 -1.04 -14.07 -2.32
CA GLU A 8 -0.36 -13.67 -3.55
C GLU A 8 -1.36 -13.02 -4.52
N PRO A 9 -1.13 -11.77 -4.94
CA PRO A 9 -1.94 -11.12 -5.96
C PRO A 9 -1.40 -11.40 -7.37
N THR A 10 -2.27 -11.33 -8.38
CA THR A 10 -1.82 -11.19 -9.79
C THR A 10 -1.84 -9.72 -10.18
N ARG A 11 -1.05 -9.33 -11.20
CA ARG A 11 -1.03 -7.96 -11.71
C ARG A 11 -2.42 -7.51 -12.17
N GLU A 12 -3.17 -8.39 -12.83
CA GLU A 12 -4.51 -8.12 -13.33
C GLU A 12 -5.49 -7.78 -12.19
N VAL A 13 -5.40 -8.48 -11.05
CA VAL A 13 -6.27 -8.19 -9.89
C VAL A 13 -5.94 -6.82 -9.29
N ILE A 14 -4.65 -6.48 -9.22
CA ILE A 14 -4.18 -5.18 -8.70
C ILE A 14 -4.64 -4.05 -9.62
N GLU A 15 -4.45 -4.20 -10.93
CA GLU A 15 -4.90 -3.21 -11.92
C GLU A 15 -6.42 -3.03 -11.91
N GLN A 16 -7.19 -4.11 -11.79
CA GLN A 16 -8.65 -4.04 -11.66
C GLN A 16 -9.09 -3.34 -10.36
N ALA A 17 -8.36 -3.52 -9.26
CA ALA A 17 -8.64 -2.82 -8.00
C ALA A 17 -8.30 -1.33 -8.13
N LEU A 18 -7.15 -1.01 -8.72
CA LEU A 18 -6.71 0.36 -8.98
C LEU A 18 -7.66 1.11 -9.91
N ALA A 19 -8.12 0.50 -11.00
CA ALA A 19 -8.98 1.14 -11.99
C ALA A 19 -10.32 1.66 -11.42
N ARG A 20 -10.75 1.17 -10.25
CA ARG A 20 -11.94 1.68 -9.55
C ARG A 20 -11.73 3.04 -8.92
N HIS A 21 -10.49 3.36 -8.54
CA HIS A 21 -10.11 4.56 -7.81
C HIS A 21 -9.29 5.52 -8.67
N ALA A 22 -8.54 4.99 -9.62
CA ALA A 22 -7.73 5.73 -10.59
C ALA A 22 -8.12 5.33 -12.03
N PRO A 23 -9.37 5.61 -12.46
CA PRO A 23 -9.85 5.20 -13.77
C PRO A 23 -9.03 5.86 -14.88
N GLY A 24 -8.52 5.04 -15.81
CA GLY A 24 -7.74 5.52 -16.96
C GLY A 24 -6.27 5.81 -16.66
N ALA A 25 -5.81 5.64 -15.41
CA ALA A 25 -4.40 5.72 -15.08
C ALA A 25 -3.63 4.59 -15.77
N ARG A 26 -2.51 4.92 -16.41
CA ARG A 26 -1.54 3.95 -16.90
C ARG A 26 -0.69 3.48 -15.73
N VAL A 27 -0.49 2.17 -15.68
CA VAL A 27 0.28 1.50 -14.64
C VAL A 27 1.58 1.01 -15.23
N TRP A 28 2.70 1.31 -14.56
CA TRP A 28 4.02 0.80 -14.89
C TRP A 28 4.45 -0.26 -13.88
N TRP A 29 4.83 -1.43 -14.39
CA TRP A 29 5.42 -2.52 -13.63
C TRP A 29 6.89 -2.67 -14.01
N GLY A 30 7.77 -1.91 -13.36
CA GLY A 30 9.19 -1.89 -13.70
C GLY A 30 9.96 -0.84 -12.93
N ASP A 31 11.22 -0.66 -13.31
CA ASP A 31 12.10 0.35 -12.73
C ASP A 31 11.63 1.76 -13.10
N LEU A 32 11.63 2.67 -12.13
CA LEU A 32 11.37 4.09 -12.33
C LEU A 32 12.51 4.80 -13.07
N ALA A 33 13.71 4.22 -13.05
CA ALA A 33 14.87 4.71 -13.80
C ALA A 33 14.83 4.32 -15.29
N ASP A 34 13.85 3.51 -15.72
CA ASP A 34 13.70 3.16 -17.13
C ASP A 34 13.40 4.43 -17.95
N PRO A 35 14.21 4.77 -18.97
CA PRO A 35 13.98 5.96 -19.80
C PRO A 35 12.69 5.90 -20.62
N THR A 36 12.05 4.73 -20.72
CA THR A 36 10.76 4.53 -21.38
C THR A 36 9.57 4.66 -20.43
N PHE A 37 9.83 4.94 -19.15
CA PHE A 37 8.82 5.18 -18.14
C PHE A 37 7.84 6.29 -18.55
N ASP A 38 6.58 5.92 -18.77
CA ASP A 38 5.50 6.83 -19.12
C ASP A 38 4.17 6.32 -18.56
N ALA A 39 3.95 6.59 -17.27
CA ALA A 39 2.76 6.17 -16.53
C ALA A 39 2.43 7.14 -15.39
N GLU A 40 1.17 7.13 -14.94
CA GLU A 40 0.73 7.93 -13.80
C GLU A 40 0.90 7.19 -12.46
N ILE A 41 0.99 5.86 -12.50
CA ILE A 41 1.19 5.01 -11.33
C ILE A 41 2.30 4.00 -11.63
N ALA A 42 3.29 3.91 -10.74
CA ALA A 42 4.31 2.87 -10.77
C ALA A 42 4.12 1.90 -9.62
N LEU A 43 4.32 0.61 -9.86
CA LEU A 43 4.12 -0.46 -8.87
C LEU A 43 5.25 -1.51 -8.91
N SER A 44 5.59 -2.04 -7.74
CA SER A 44 6.33 -3.30 -7.56
C SER A 44 5.60 -4.20 -6.56
N ILE A 45 5.97 -5.48 -6.55
CA ILE A 45 5.56 -6.44 -5.53
C ILE A 45 6.82 -7.05 -4.96
N ASP A 46 7.01 -6.86 -3.66
CA ASP A 46 8.18 -7.33 -2.94
C ASP A 46 7.77 -8.37 -1.89
N PRO A 47 8.59 -9.42 -1.67
CA PRO A 47 8.32 -10.38 -0.61
C PRO A 47 8.58 -9.75 0.76
N ASN A 48 7.81 -10.16 1.76
CA ASN A 48 7.96 -9.71 3.14
C ASN A 48 7.80 -10.89 4.11
N PRO A 49 8.72 -11.19 5.03
CA PRO A 49 8.62 -12.38 5.87
C PRO A 49 7.73 -12.15 7.11
N SER A 50 6.48 -11.78 6.88
CA SER A 50 5.46 -11.57 7.90
C SER A 50 4.16 -12.32 7.55
N GLU A 51 3.11 -12.12 8.33
CA GLU A 51 1.75 -12.57 8.00
C GLU A 51 1.15 -11.88 6.75
N PHE A 52 1.83 -10.87 6.22
CA PHE A 52 1.55 -10.25 4.92
C PHE A 52 2.74 -10.49 3.96
N PRO A 53 2.85 -11.70 3.37
CA PRO A 53 3.99 -12.13 2.58
C PRO A 53 4.30 -11.32 1.31
N PHE A 54 3.36 -10.50 0.85
CA PHE A 54 3.49 -9.71 -0.37
C PHE A 54 3.22 -8.25 -0.05
N VAL A 55 4.13 -7.35 -0.42
CA VAL A 55 3.96 -5.91 -0.28
C VAL A 55 3.93 -5.30 -1.67
N ILE A 56 2.80 -4.68 -2.01
CA ILE A 56 2.70 -3.80 -3.17
C ILE A 56 3.31 -2.47 -2.74
N ASN A 57 4.41 -2.10 -3.36
CA ASN A 57 4.95 -0.74 -3.27
C ASN A 57 4.47 0.04 -4.47
N GLY A 58 3.96 1.25 -4.23
CA GLY A 58 3.37 2.06 -5.28
C GLY A 58 3.68 3.53 -5.18
N TRP A 59 3.67 4.20 -6.33
CA TRP A 59 3.90 5.63 -6.42
C TRP A 59 2.98 6.27 -7.46
N VAL A 60 2.14 7.21 -7.03
CA VAL A 60 1.47 8.18 -7.92
C VAL A 60 2.49 9.21 -8.40
N VAL A 61 2.80 9.18 -9.69
CA VAL A 61 3.84 10.02 -10.31
C VAL A 61 3.40 11.47 -10.30
N GLY A 62 4.22 12.36 -9.75
CA GLY A 62 3.85 13.77 -9.57
C GLY A 62 2.70 14.01 -8.58
N GLY A 63 2.23 12.96 -7.89
CA GLY A 63 1.15 13.05 -6.93
C GLY A 63 1.59 13.57 -5.56
N GLN A 64 0.64 14.14 -4.81
CA GLN A 64 0.84 14.57 -3.43
C GLN A 64 0.79 13.39 -2.45
N GLU A 65 1.37 13.57 -1.25
CA GLU A 65 1.32 12.57 -0.16
C GLU A 65 -0.11 12.10 0.14
N SER A 66 -1.08 13.03 0.14
CA SER A 66 -2.50 12.71 0.34
C SER A 66 -3.06 11.77 -0.75
N GLN A 67 -2.63 11.92 -2.01
CA GLN A 67 -3.06 11.04 -3.10
C GLN A 67 -2.43 9.65 -2.97
N GLN A 68 -1.18 9.57 -2.51
CA GLN A 68 -0.51 8.29 -2.21
C GLN A 68 -1.26 7.56 -1.10
N TYR A 69 -1.53 8.28 0.00
CA TYR A 69 -2.21 7.74 1.16
C TYR A 69 -3.59 7.20 0.81
N GLU A 70 -4.43 8.04 0.20
CA GLU A 70 -5.80 7.67 -0.18
C GLU A 70 -5.82 6.50 -1.16
N LEU A 71 -4.98 6.52 -2.20
CA LEU A 71 -4.94 5.42 -3.16
C LEU A 71 -4.52 4.10 -2.48
N GLY A 72 -3.52 4.14 -1.60
CA GLY A 72 -3.10 2.96 -0.82
C GLY A 72 -4.22 2.41 0.07
N LEU A 73 -4.92 3.31 0.78
CA LEU A 73 -6.03 2.95 1.65
C LEU A 73 -7.18 2.29 0.88
N ARG A 74 -7.58 2.88 -0.24
CA ARG A 74 -8.66 2.38 -1.12
C ARG A 74 -8.27 1.05 -1.78
N LEU A 75 -7.02 0.95 -2.25
CA LEU A 75 -6.49 -0.25 -2.86
C LEU A 75 -6.48 -1.42 -1.87
N ALA A 76 -6.05 -1.20 -0.63
CA ALA A 76 -6.06 -2.22 0.41
C ALA A 76 -7.48 -2.77 0.65
N GLY A 77 -8.47 -1.89 0.81
CA GLY A 77 -9.86 -2.29 0.99
C GLY A 77 -10.42 -3.11 -0.19
N GLU A 78 -10.16 -2.68 -1.44
CA GLU A 78 -10.59 -3.43 -2.62
C GLU A 78 -9.91 -4.80 -2.74
N LEU A 79 -8.60 -4.87 -2.49
CA LEU A 79 -7.84 -6.12 -2.57
C LEU A 79 -8.26 -7.10 -1.49
N CYS A 80 -8.57 -6.63 -0.28
CA CYS A 80 -9.12 -7.45 0.80
C CYS A 80 -10.38 -8.21 0.33
N VAL A 81 -11.31 -7.50 -0.33
CA VAL A 81 -12.55 -8.10 -0.83
C VAL A 81 -12.30 -8.98 -2.05
N LYS A 82 -11.52 -8.51 -3.03
CA LYS A 82 -11.29 -9.23 -4.29
C LYS A 82 -10.52 -10.54 -4.11
N LEU A 83 -9.55 -10.57 -3.19
CA LEU A 83 -8.70 -11.73 -2.94
C LEU A 83 -9.19 -12.62 -1.80
N ASP A 84 -10.24 -12.20 -1.11
CA ASP A 84 -10.76 -12.82 0.13
C ASP A 84 -9.62 -13.04 1.14
N CYS A 85 -8.88 -11.98 1.44
CA CYS A 85 -7.70 -12.03 2.29
C CYS A 85 -7.60 -10.81 3.20
N SER A 86 -6.78 -10.90 4.25
CA SER A 86 -6.41 -9.71 5.03
C SER A 86 -5.40 -8.87 4.26
N THR A 87 -5.51 -7.55 4.37
CA THR A 87 -4.52 -6.60 3.85
C THR A 87 -4.14 -5.59 4.94
N ILE A 88 -2.98 -4.97 4.80
CA ILE A 88 -2.47 -3.90 5.67
C ILE A 88 -2.00 -2.72 4.83
N CYS A 89 -2.24 -1.48 5.28
CA CYS A 89 -1.75 -0.27 4.64
C CYS A 89 -1.45 0.82 5.69
N ASP A 90 -0.89 1.94 5.24
CA ASP A 90 -0.66 3.12 6.08
C ASP A 90 -1.95 3.56 6.79
N GLY A 91 -1.84 3.78 8.10
CA GLY A 91 -2.89 4.26 9.00
C GLY A 91 -2.49 5.48 9.82
N SER A 92 -1.40 6.16 9.45
CA SER A 92 -0.80 7.30 10.16
C SER A 92 -1.76 8.45 10.45
N HIS A 93 -2.84 8.58 9.67
CA HIS A 93 -3.89 9.58 9.84
C HIS A 93 -5.04 9.16 10.79
N HIS A 94 -5.08 7.91 11.26
CA HIS A 94 -6.16 7.38 12.10
C HIS A 94 -5.72 7.04 13.54
N GLY A 95 -4.42 7.04 13.80
CA GLY A 95 -3.91 6.80 15.15
C GLY A 95 -4.12 7.99 16.10
N PRO A 96 -4.12 7.75 17.42
CA PRO A 96 -4.23 8.81 18.44
C PRO A 96 -3.02 9.75 18.49
N THR A 97 -1.92 9.39 17.84
CA THR A 97 -0.66 10.14 17.82
C THR A 97 -0.10 10.21 16.41
N LYS A 98 0.77 11.19 16.14
CA LYS A 98 1.56 11.20 14.91
C LYS A 98 2.68 10.16 15.04
N SER A 99 2.47 8.98 14.46
CA SER A 99 3.42 7.87 14.45
C SER A 99 3.39 7.19 13.08
N PRO A 100 4.56 6.79 12.53
CA PRO A 100 4.60 6.03 11.28
C PRO A 100 4.12 4.58 11.45
N TYR A 101 3.98 4.10 12.69
CA TYR A 101 3.61 2.72 13.00
C TYR A 101 2.09 2.46 13.04
N TRP A 102 1.29 3.51 12.85
CA TRP A 102 -0.15 3.33 12.73
C TRP A 102 -0.46 2.77 11.34
N SER A 103 -1.17 1.65 11.35
CA SER A 103 -1.54 0.91 10.17
C SER A 103 -3.03 0.60 10.19
N ILE A 104 -3.60 0.31 9.01
CA ILE A 104 -4.97 -0.15 8.87
C ILE A 104 -4.94 -1.57 8.34
N ILE A 105 -5.53 -2.49 9.09
CA ILE A 105 -5.76 -3.85 8.63
C ILE A 105 -7.22 -3.96 8.15
N TRP A 106 -7.40 -4.40 6.91
CA TRP A 106 -8.70 -4.79 6.40
C TRP A 106 -8.89 -6.29 6.57
N GLN A 107 -10.00 -6.69 7.20
CA GLN A 107 -10.41 -8.10 7.32
C GLN A 107 -11.85 -8.23 6.89
N ARG A 108 -12.11 -9.04 5.86
CA ARG A 108 -13.46 -9.26 5.31
C ARG A 108 -14.19 -7.95 4.98
N GLY A 109 -13.45 -6.98 4.44
CA GLY A 109 -13.96 -5.64 4.10
C GLY A 109 -14.17 -4.70 5.29
N VAL A 110 -13.80 -5.08 6.51
CA VAL A 110 -13.90 -4.23 7.71
C VAL A 110 -12.51 -3.68 8.06
N PRO A 111 -12.34 -2.34 8.20
CA PRO A 111 -11.07 -1.76 8.59
C PRO A 111 -10.88 -1.73 10.11
N PHE A 112 -9.68 -2.04 10.56
CA PHE A 112 -9.25 -1.99 11.95
C PHE A 112 -8.00 -1.13 12.06
N LEU A 113 -7.93 -0.29 13.09
CA LEU A 113 -6.67 0.34 13.47
C LEU A 113 -5.72 -0.73 14.01
N ALA A 114 -4.46 -0.64 13.60
CA ALA A 114 -3.41 -1.55 13.99
C ALA A 114 -2.11 -0.78 14.32
N ASP A 115 -1.28 -1.40 15.13
CA ASP A 115 0.07 -0.95 15.47
C ASP A 115 1.08 -1.99 14.97
N ASP A 116 1.94 -1.59 14.04
CA ASP A 116 3.00 -2.44 13.48
C ASP A 116 4.38 -2.20 14.12
N CYS A 117 4.46 -1.39 15.18
CA CYS A 117 5.70 -1.20 15.94
C CYS A 117 6.10 -2.49 16.69
N GLY A 118 7.36 -2.91 16.52
CA GLY A 118 7.91 -4.12 17.09
C GLY A 118 7.44 -5.38 16.37
N THR A 119 7.16 -5.30 15.06
CA THR A 119 6.54 -6.40 14.30
C THR A 119 7.38 -6.83 13.11
N LEU A 120 7.23 -8.09 12.70
CA LEU A 120 7.91 -8.63 11.52
C LEU A 120 7.55 -7.86 10.25
N PHE A 121 6.36 -7.26 10.20
CA PHE A 121 5.93 -6.49 9.05
C PHE A 121 6.76 -5.21 8.84
N ALA A 122 6.98 -4.44 9.91
CA ALA A 122 7.65 -3.13 9.82
C ALA A 122 9.15 -3.18 10.13
N ASP A 123 9.57 -4.06 11.05
CA ASP A 123 10.92 -4.06 11.61
C ASP A 123 11.81 -5.19 11.09
N TYR A 124 11.33 -6.01 10.15
CA TYR A 124 12.19 -7.02 9.53
C TYR A 124 13.30 -6.36 8.72
N SER A 125 14.54 -6.83 8.92
CA SER A 125 15.68 -6.49 8.08
C SER A 125 16.62 -7.69 7.96
N GLU A 126 17.19 -7.86 6.76
CA GLU A 126 18.21 -8.88 6.50
C GLU A 126 19.54 -8.59 7.23
N ASP A 127 19.74 -7.37 7.72
CA ASP A 127 20.94 -7.00 8.47
C ASP A 127 20.86 -7.40 9.95
N LEU A 128 19.67 -7.77 10.44
CA LEU A 128 19.47 -8.21 11.82
C LEU A 128 20.08 -9.60 12.07
N SER A 129 20.61 -9.78 13.29
CA SER A 129 21.05 -11.10 13.76
C SER A 129 19.89 -12.08 13.92
N LEU A 130 20.19 -13.38 14.01
CA LEU A 130 19.18 -14.43 14.22
C LEU A 130 18.37 -14.24 15.51
N GLU A 131 18.98 -13.67 16.56
CA GLU A 131 18.29 -13.39 17.82
C GLU A 131 17.35 -12.19 17.68
N GLU A 132 17.80 -11.12 17.03
CA GLU A 132 16.98 -9.93 16.76
C GLU A 132 15.79 -10.26 15.86
N ARG A 133 15.96 -11.10 14.84
CA ARG A 133 14.85 -11.54 13.96
C ARG A 133 13.77 -12.36 14.67
N ARG A 134 14.03 -12.87 15.87
CA ARG A 134 13.05 -13.64 16.65
C ARG A 134 12.23 -12.79 17.61
N GLN A 135 12.61 -11.53 17.82
CA GLN A 135 11.92 -10.63 18.75
C GLN A 135 10.60 -10.07 18.20
N PRO A 136 10.50 -9.65 16.93
CA PRO A 136 9.28 -9.06 16.41
C PRO A 136 8.15 -10.08 16.33
N GLY A 137 6.95 -9.65 16.70
CA GLY A 137 5.71 -10.44 16.60
C GLY A 137 4.89 -10.10 15.35
N PRO A 138 3.65 -10.63 15.25
CA PRO A 138 2.69 -10.16 14.25
C PRO A 138 2.18 -8.75 14.58
N VAL A 139 1.55 -8.12 13.61
CA VAL A 139 0.87 -6.83 13.72
C VAL A 139 -0.26 -6.89 14.76
N LYS A 140 -0.34 -5.86 15.59
CA LYS A 140 -1.30 -5.78 16.69
C LYS A 140 -2.57 -5.08 16.20
N ILE A 141 -3.65 -5.84 16.01
CA ILE A 141 -4.97 -5.31 15.70
C ILE A 141 -5.59 -4.73 16.98
N LEU A 142 -6.08 -3.50 16.93
CA LEU A 142 -6.63 -2.80 18.09
C LEU A 142 -8.16 -2.85 18.11
N HIS A 143 -8.81 -2.03 17.30
CA HIS A 143 -10.27 -1.92 17.26
C HIS A 143 -10.74 -1.53 15.85
N PRO A 144 -11.99 -1.85 15.48
CA PRO A 144 -12.55 -1.39 14.22
C PRO A 144 -12.56 0.15 14.17
N ILE A 145 -12.42 0.68 12.96
CA ILE A 145 -12.54 2.12 12.69
C ILE A 145 -13.59 2.36 11.61
N GLN A 146 -14.04 3.61 11.52
CA GLN A 146 -14.75 4.09 10.34
C GLN A 146 -13.77 4.81 9.45
N ILE A 147 -13.77 4.47 8.16
CA ILE A 147 -13.10 5.23 7.14
C ILE A 147 -14.18 6.00 6.43
N ASP A 148 -14.26 7.29 6.71
CA ASP A 148 -15.17 8.17 6.01
C ASP A 148 -14.85 8.14 4.51
N PRO A 149 -15.87 8.29 3.64
CA PRO A 149 -15.62 8.56 2.24
C PRO A 149 -14.99 9.96 2.12
N TRP A 150 -13.68 10.05 2.32
CA TRP A 150 -12.92 11.23 1.93
C TRP A 150 -13.09 11.40 0.42
N PRO A 151 -13.39 12.60 -0.09
CA PRO A 151 -13.42 12.83 -1.52
C PRO A 151 -12.02 12.57 -2.07
N PHE A 152 -11.87 11.42 -2.72
CA PHE A 152 -10.67 11.07 -3.46
C PHE A 152 -10.90 11.43 -4.93
N ASP A 153 -10.14 12.42 -5.39
CA ASP A 153 -10.09 12.80 -6.80
C ASP A 153 -8.74 12.39 -7.36
N PHE A 154 -8.73 11.25 -8.08
CA PHE A 154 -7.61 10.90 -8.92
C PHE A 154 -7.67 11.70 -10.21
N SER A 155 -7.26 12.96 -10.12
CA SER A 155 -6.94 13.77 -11.29
C SER A 155 -5.51 13.44 -11.71
N ALA A 156 -5.39 12.56 -12.70
CA ALA A 156 -4.10 12.22 -13.31
C ALA A 156 -3.33 13.52 -13.64
N PRO A 157 -2.10 13.69 -13.15
CA PRO A 157 -1.29 14.83 -13.56
C PRO A 157 -1.09 14.76 -15.08
N SER A 158 -1.26 15.91 -15.75
CA SER A 158 -0.98 15.99 -17.19
C SER A 158 0.43 15.45 -17.45
N PRO A 159 0.62 14.59 -18.47
CA PRO A 159 1.94 14.08 -18.78
C PRO A 159 2.87 15.27 -18.99
N SER A 160 4.01 15.24 -18.29
CA SER A 160 5.08 16.20 -18.52
C SER A 160 5.49 16.02 -19.99
N THR A 161 5.17 17.00 -20.83
CA THR A 161 5.79 17.12 -22.13
C THR A 161 7.27 17.35 -21.89
N ALA A 162 8.04 16.27 -21.74
CA ALA A 162 9.48 16.33 -21.84
C ALA A 162 9.79 16.96 -23.20
N ALA A 163 10.35 18.17 -23.13
CA ALA A 163 10.83 18.88 -24.31
C ALA A 163 11.82 17.97 -25.04
N VAL A 164 11.49 17.66 -26.29
CA VAL A 164 12.43 17.05 -27.25
C VAL A 164 13.60 18.03 -27.40
N PRO A 165 14.87 17.56 -27.37
CA PRO A 165 16.06 18.41 -27.44
C PRO A 165 16.16 19.22 -28.75
#